data_AF-A0A497TEX6-F1
#
_entry.id   AF-A0A497TEX6-F1
#
_cell.length_a   1.000
_cell.length_b   1.000
_cell.length_c   1.000
_cell.angle_alpha   90.00
_cell.angle_beta   90.00
_cell.angle_gamma   90.00
#
_symmetry.space_group_name_H-M   'P 1'
#
loop_
_entity.id
_entity.type
_entity.pdbx_description
1 polymer ?
#
loop_
_entity_poly.entity_id
_entity_poly.type
_entity_poly.pdbx_seq_one_letter_code
_entity_poly.pdbx_strand_id
1 'polypeptide(L)'
;MTKDEGQTRRQSGLVQETSSASCWSKWRNSRRFALLHLLSRSLIPFLLFAPTAESAFTDRSFSNLPTESAVSYNISSSDINGDGAPDIFVANRGQNFLLINDGTGLFLDESALRLPTAAAITVDARFADVDGDGDQDLLLANSPTANSLWLNDGTGSFTEAPACGYPQEHGAGHFGYRF
;
A
#
# COMPACT_ATOMS: atom_id res chain seq x y z
N MET A 1 -21.30 -72.95 32.98
CA MET A 1 -19.90 -72.49 32.82
C MET A 1 -19.92 -70.98 32.69
N THR A 2 -19.74 -70.25 33.80
CA THR A 2 -18.48 -69.57 34.22
C THR A 2 -18.31 -68.22 33.50
N LYS A 3 -18.48 -67.08 34.19
CA LYS A 3 -17.45 -66.35 35.00
C LYS A 3 -16.35 -65.79 34.08
N ASP A 4 -15.78 -64.61 34.24
CA ASP A 4 -15.90 -63.48 35.16
C ASP A 4 -15.03 -62.36 34.55
N GLU A 5 -15.06 -61.21 35.21
CA GLU A 5 -14.32 -59.96 35.04
C GLU A 5 -12.80 -60.01 34.72
N GLY A 6 -12.29 -58.90 34.15
CA GLY A 6 -10.86 -58.62 33.99
C GLY A 6 -10.52 -57.19 33.50
N GLN A 7 -10.47 -56.24 34.45
CA GLN A 7 -9.61 -55.03 34.60
C GLN A 7 -8.36 -54.89 33.68
N THR A 8 -7.70 -53.75 33.34
CA THR A 8 -7.69 -52.31 33.70
C THR A 8 -6.58 -51.59 32.86
N ARG A 9 -6.72 -50.27 32.62
CA ARG A 9 -5.69 -49.18 32.38
C ARG A 9 -5.04 -48.86 31.00
N ARG A 10 -5.38 -47.63 30.55
CA ARG A 10 -4.57 -46.40 30.26
C ARG A 10 -3.61 -46.24 29.05
N GLN A 11 -3.81 -45.04 28.43
CA GLN A 11 -2.92 -44.17 27.61
C GLN A 11 -2.71 -44.62 26.15
N SER A 12 -2.70 -43.77 25.10
CA SER A 12 -2.26 -42.36 24.92
C SER A 12 -2.73 -41.79 23.55
N GLY A 13 -2.72 -40.45 23.39
CA GLY A 13 -2.74 -39.68 22.11
C GLY A 13 -4.12 -39.25 21.60
N LEU A 14 -4.57 -37.98 21.70
CA LEU A 14 -4.26 -36.77 20.88
C LEU A 14 -4.42 -37.07 19.36
N VAL A 15 -5.28 -36.39 18.58
CA VAL A 15 -5.41 -34.94 18.27
C VAL A 15 -6.84 -34.68 17.74
N GLN A 16 -7.68 -33.86 18.41
CA GLN A 16 -8.16 -32.51 18.03
C GLN A 16 -8.63 -32.29 16.57
N GLU A 17 -9.95 -32.10 16.41
CA GLU A 17 -10.53 -31.29 15.33
C GLU A 17 -10.87 -29.87 15.84
N THR A 18 -10.79 -28.93 14.90
CA THR A 18 -10.69 -27.47 15.04
C THR A 18 -12.04 -26.78 15.25
N SER A 19 -12.10 -25.82 16.18
CA SER A 19 -13.19 -24.83 16.27
C SER A 19 -12.68 -23.43 15.96
N SER A 20 -13.16 -22.88 14.85
CA SER A 20 -13.19 -21.45 14.55
C SER A 20 -14.03 -20.70 15.58
N ALA A 21 -13.38 -20.09 16.59
CA ALA A 21 -13.93 -19.02 17.41
C ALA A 21 -12.86 -18.54 18.42
N SER A 22 -11.75 -17.99 17.94
CA SER A 22 -10.81 -17.25 18.80
C SER A 22 -10.84 -15.76 18.44
N CYS A 23 -11.92 -15.10 18.83
CA CYS A 23 -11.97 -13.66 18.93
C CYS A 23 -12.75 -13.35 20.20
N TRP A 24 -12.17 -12.53 21.09
CA TRP A 24 -12.78 -12.05 22.35
C TRP A 24 -12.93 -13.08 23.49
N SER A 25 -11.87 -13.28 24.30
CA SER A 25 -12.00 -13.60 25.75
C SER A 25 -10.68 -13.79 26.52
N LYS A 26 -9.49 -13.74 25.90
CA LYS A 26 -8.21 -13.82 26.63
C LYS A 26 -7.60 -12.46 26.91
N TRP A 27 -8.15 -11.70 27.85
CA TRP A 27 -7.38 -10.87 28.79
C TRP A 27 -8.29 -10.23 29.84
N ARG A 28 -8.81 -11.05 30.77
CA ARG A 28 -9.34 -10.56 32.04
C ARG A 28 -9.23 -11.64 33.11
N ASN A 29 -8.65 -11.24 34.24
CA ASN A 29 -8.56 -11.96 35.52
C ASN A 29 -7.61 -13.16 35.61
N SER A 30 -6.44 -12.91 36.22
CA SER A 30 -5.92 -13.76 37.30
C SER A 30 -4.86 -13.03 38.12
N ARG A 31 -5.25 -12.50 39.28
CA ARG A 31 -4.46 -12.52 40.52
C ARG A 31 -5.39 -12.21 41.69
N ARG A 32 -5.54 -13.23 42.54
CA ARG A 32 -6.29 -13.21 43.80
C ARG A 32 -5.56 -12.32 44.80
N PHE A 33 -6.29 -11.48 45.54
CA PHE A 33 -5.80 -10.94 46.81
C PHE A 33 -6.85 -11.16 47.90
N ALA A 34 -6.39 -11.73 49.01
CA ALA A 34 -7.16 -12.06 50.19
C ALA A 34 -7.58 -10.80 50.96
N LEU A 35 -8.74 -10.89 51.59
CA LEU A 35 -9.40 -9.83 52.36
C LEU A 35 -8.80 -9.74 53.77
N LEU A 36 -8.41 -8.54 54.21
CA LEU A 36 -8.33 -8.18 55.63
C LEU A 36 -8.86 -6.74 55.78
N HIS A 37 -9.89 -6.55 56.61
CA HIS A 37 -10.53 -5.26 56.87
C HIS A 37 -9.76 -4.42 57.91
N LEU A 38 -9.62 -3.10 57.68
CA LEU A 38 -10.06 -2.04 58.60
C LEU A 38 -9.69 -0.62 58.07
N LEU A 39 -10.76 0.16 57.84
CA LEU A 39 -10.92 1.63 57.93
C LEU A 39 -9.77 2.58 57.55
N SER A 40 -9.90 3.21 56.38
CA SER A 40 -9.49 4.61 56.18
C SER A 40 -10.23 5.21 54.99
N ARG A 41 -11.09 6.19 55.25
CA ARG A 41 -11.73 7.02 54.22
C ARG A 41 -10.66 7.93 53.62
N SER A 42 -10.15 7.58 52.45
CA SER A 42 -9.38 8.52 51.63
C SER A 42 -10.02 8.60 50.25
N LEU A 43 -10.71 9.72 50.01
CA LEU A 43 -11.17 10.11 48.68
C LEU A 43 -9.94 10.54 47.88
N ILE A 44 -9.32 9.62 47.17
CA ILE A 44 -8.40 9.99 46.08
C ILE A 44 -9.28 10.10 44.84
N PRO A 45 -9.50 11.29 44.26
CA PRO A 45 -10.13 11.36 42.95
C PRO A 45 -9.20 10.62 41.98
N PHE A 46 -9.75 9.60 41.35
CA PHE A 46 -9.09 8.87 40.28
C PHE A 46 -8.94 9.85 39.11
N LEU A 47 -7.81 10.57 39.06
CA LEU A 47 -7.48 11.42 37.93
C LEU A 47 -7.18 10.49 36.75
N LEU A 48 -8.22 10.25 35.96
CA LEU A 48 -8.12 9.56 34.68
C LEU A 48 -7.54 10.58 33.70
N PHE A 49 -6.21 10.67 33.63
CA PHE A 49 -5.57 11.27 32.46
C PHE A 49 -5.83 10.31 31.30
N ALA A 50 -6.87 10.59 30.52
CA ALA A 50 -6.91 10.11 29.16
C ALA A 50 -5.80 10.87 28.41
N PRO A 51 -4.78 10.20 27.82
CA PRO A 51 -4.01 10.85 26.78
C PRO A 51 -4.98 10.97 25.59
N THR A 52 -5.64 12.12 25.45
CA THR A 52 -6.16 12.53 24.14
C THR A 52 -4.94 12.93 23.31
N ALA A 53 -4.16 11.94 22.90
CA ALA A 53 -3.38 12.09 21.70
C ALA A 53 -4.41 12.13 20.57
N GLU A 54 -4.98 13.31 20.34
CA GLU A 54 -5.62 13.59 19.07
C GLU A 54 -4.58 13.27 18.00
N SER A 55 -4.81 12.23 17.20
CA SER A 55 -4.11 12.07 15.94
C SER A 55 -4.50 13.26 15.07
N ALA A 56 -3.81 14.38 15.29
CA ALA A 56 -3.96 15.58 14.51
C ALA A 56 -3.18 15.40 13.20
N PHE A 57 -3.86 15.64 12.09
CA PHE A 57 -3.17 15.79 10.81
C PHE A 57 -2.32 17.06 10.88
N THR A 58 -1.02 16.93 10.59
CA THR A 58 -0.13 18.07 10.45
C THR A 58 0.07 18.33 8.97
N ASP A 59 -0.28 19.52 8.51
CA ASP A 59 0.05 19.95 7.15
C ASP A 59 1.58 20.10 7.01
N ARG A 60 2.14 19.40 6.02
CA ARG A 60 3.57 19.40 5.68
C ARG A 60 3.82 19.90 4.25
N SER A 61 2.80 20.36 3.55
CA SER A 61 2.86 20.69 2.12
C SER A 61 3.99 21.68 1.83
N PHE A 62 4.14 22.71 2.66
CA PHE A 62 5.18 23.74 2.48
C PHE A 62 6.61 23.24 2.71
N SER A 63 6.81 22.25 3.58
CA SER A 63 8.15 21.75 3.91
C SER A 63 8.57 20.55 3.06
N ASN A 64 7.60 19.82 2.51
CA ASN A 64 7.82 18.50 1.93
C ASN A 64 7.48 18.40 0.44
N LEU A 65 6.72 19.34 -0.13
CA LEU A 65 6.41 19.36 -1.56
C LEU A 65 7.10 20.53 -2.24
N PRO A 66 7.56 20.36 -3.50
CA PRO A 66 8.01 21.48 -4.31
C PRO A 66 6.84 22.42 -4.61
N THR A 67 7.15 23.67 -4.92
CA THR A 67 6.11 24.64 -5.32
C THR A 67 5.72 24.40 -6.76
N GLU A 68 4.55 23.80 -6.95
CA GLU A 68 3.97 23.57 -8.27
C GLU A 68 3.11 24.76 -8.73
N SER A 69 3.21 25.11 -10.02
CA SER A 69 2.43 26.20 -10.63
C SER A 69 1.59 25.71 -11.81
N ALA A 70 0.83 24.63 -11.58
CA ALA A 70 -0.03 24.03 -12.59
C ALA A 70 -1.45 23.80 -12.05
N VAL A 71 -2.41 23.66 -12.98
CA VAL A 71 -3.74 23.13 -12.66
C VAL A 71 -3.66 21.61 -12.75
N SER A 72 -3.76 20.95 -11.60
CA SER A 72 -3.74 19.49 -11.48
C SER A 72 -5.14 18.89 -11.54
N TYR A 73 -5.26 17.72 -12.16
CA TYR A 73 -6.52 16.97 -12.29
C TYR A 73 -6.53 15.68 -11.49
N ASN A 74 -5.38 15.02 -11.34
CA ASN A 74 -5.27 13.72 -10.70
C ASN A 74 -3.88 13.52 -10.09
N ILE A 75 -3.80 12.63 -9.11
CA ILE A 75 -2.54 12.16 -8.53
C ILE A 75 -2.55 10.63 -8.49
N SER A 76 -1.41 10.04 -8.80
CA SER A 76 -1.17 8.61 -8.70
C SER A 76 0.17 8.37 -8.00
N SER A 77 0.26 7.32 -7.19
CA SER A 77 1.47 6.99 -6.45
C SER A 77 1.94 5.58 -6.76
N SER A 78 3.25 5.41 -6.94
CA SER A 78 3.95 4.13 -7.03
C SER A 78 5.39 4.32 -6.54
N ASP A 79 6.07 3.24 -6.19
CA ASP A 79 7.54 3.22 -6.21
C ASP A 79 7.98 3.21 -7.68
N ILE A 80 8.42 4.36 -8.19
CA ILE A 80 8.65 4.57 -9.64
C ILE A 80 10.11 4.30 -10.00
N ASN A 81 11.01 4.56 -9.05
CA ASN A 81 12.45 4.42 -9.19
C ASN A 81 13.03 3.14 -8.57
N GLY A 82 12.21 2.32 -7.92
CA GLY A 82 12.58 1.04 -7.33
C GLY A 82 13.32 1.15 -6.00
N ASP A 83 13.26 2.29 -5.31
CA ASP A 83 13.96 2.53 -4.05
C ASP A 83 13.16 2.13 -2.79
N GLY A 84 11.91 1.69 -2.97
CA GLY A 84 11.01 1.27 -1.91
C GLY A 84 10.22 2.41 -1.26
N ALA A 85 10.44 3.66 -1.67
CA ALA A 85 9.64 4.81 -1.26
C ALA A 85 8.55 5.10 -2.31
N PRO A 86 7.30 5.38 -1.89
CA PRO A 86 6.27 5.77 -2.83
C PRO A 86 6.53 7.19 -3.34
N ASP A 87 6.62 7.32 -4.65
CA ASP A 87 6.69 8.54 -5.44
C ASP A 87 5.29 9.01 -5.86
N ILE A 88 5.20 10.22 -6.41
CA ILE A 88 3.94 10.82 -6.85
C ILE A 88 4.05 11.31 -8.29
N PHE A 89 3.10 10.89 -9.11
CA PHE A 89 2.84 11.51 -10.41
C PHE A 89 1.60 12.39 -10.34
N VAL A 90 1.70 13.60 -10.88
CA VAL A 90 0.63 14.60 -10.92
C VAL A 90 0.23 14.87 -12.37
N ALA A 91 -1.02 14.52 -12.69
CA ALA A 91 -1.62 14.80 -13.98
C ALA A 91 -2.06 16.27 -14.05
N ASN A 92 -1.55 17.01 -15.04
CA ASN A 92 -1.71 18.45 -15.12
C ASN A 92 -2.28 18.93 -16.46
N ARG A 93 -2.71 20.20 -16.46
CA ARG A 93 -2.85 20.99 -17.68
C ARG A 93 -1.47 21.44 -18.17
N GLY A 94 -0.92 20.74 -19.16
CA GLY A 94 0.43 20.96 -19.66
C GLY A 94 1.39 19.91 -19.13
N GLN A 95 2.59 20.32 -18.73
CA GLN A 95 3.61 19.40 -18.24
C GLN A 95 3.12 18.69 -16.96
N ASN A 96 3.10 17.36 -17.01
CA ASN A 96 2.84 16.53 -15.83
C ASN A 96 4.04 16.59 -14.89
N PHE A 97 3.80 16.39 -13.60
CA PHE A 97 4.87 16.33 -12.61
C PHE A 97 5.15 14.91 -12.14
N LEU A 98 6.44 14.64 -11.89
CA LEU A 98 6.92 13.45 -11.22
C LEU A 98 7.76 13.89 -10.02
N LEU A 99 7.22 13.60 -8.84
CA LEU A 99 7.79 13.95 -7.54
C LEU A 99 8.39 12.69 -6.93
N ILE A 100 9.72 12.67 -6.80
CA ILE A 100 10.47 11.55 -6.23
C ILE A 100 10.62 11.75 -4.73
N ASN A 101 10.27 10.73 -3.97
CA ASN A 101 10.37 10.71 -2.52
C ASN A 101 11.75 10.21 -2.09
N ASP A 102 12.45 10.96 -1.26
CA ASP A 102 13.76 10.57 -0.74
C ASP A 102 13.72 9.47 0.36
N GLY A 103 12.54 8.88 0.59
CA GLY A 103 12.27 7.91 1.66
C GLY A 103 12.01 8.55 3.03
N THR A 104 12.21 9.86 3.18
CA THR A 104 11.90 10.62 4.40
C THR A 104 10.59 11.40 4.29
N GLY A 105 9.95 11.34 3.11
CA GLY A 105 8.76 12.10 2.77
C GLY A 105 9.06 13.50 2.26
N LEU A 106 10.32 13.82 1.92
CA LEU A 106 10.66 15.01 1.15
C LEU A 106 10.59 14.65 -0.33
N PHE A 107 9.89 15.47 -1.10
CA PHE A 107 9.67 15.24 -2.52
C PHE A 107 10.50 16.22 -3.36
N LEU A 108 11.13 15.68 -4.40
CA LEU A 108 11.86 16.44 -5.41
C LEU A 108 11.13 16.36 -6.75
N ASP A 109 10.94 17.50 -7.40
CA ASP A 109 10.43 17.54 -8.77
C ASP A 109 11.54 17.09 -9.74
N GLU A 110 11.38 15.89 -10.30
CA GLU A 110 12.28 15.32 -11.32
C GLU A 110 11.61 15.19 -12.68
N SER A 111 10.52 15.93 -12.91
CA SER A 111 9.70 15.85 -14.13
C SER A 111 10.52 16.07 -15.40
N ALA A 112 11.37 17.08 -15.41
CA ALA A 112 12.20 17.41 -16.57
C ALA A 112 13.32 16.38 -16.84
N LEU A 113 13.68 15.60 -15.82
CA LEU A 113 14.70 14.55 -15.94
C LEU A 113 14.09 13.24 -16.44
N ARG A 114 12.88 12.93 -16.00
CA ARG A 114 12.31 11.59 -16.09
C ARG A 114 11.10 11.46 -17.00
N LEU A 115 10.40 12.55 -17.29
CA LEU A 115 9.19 12.52 -18.10
C LEU A 115 9.44 13.07 -19.51
N PRO A 116 8.76 12.50 -20.53
CA PRO A 116 8.60 13.16 -21.81
C PRO A 116 7.99 14.56 -21.64
N THR A 117 8.46 15.51 -22.46
CA THR A 117 7.83 16.83 -22.51
C THR A 117 6.47 16.71 -23.18
N ALA A 118 5.40 17.06 -22.45
CA ALA A 118 4.04 16.96 -22.94
C ALA A 118 3.27 18.28 -22.75
N ALA A 119 2.53 18.68 -23.78
CA ALA A 119 1.66 19.85 -23.75
C ALA A 119 0.17 19.48 -23.65
N ALA A 120 -0.14 18.20 -23.44
CA ALA A 120 -1.51 17.69 -23.32
C ALA A 120 -2.16 18.12 -21.99
N ILE A 121 -3.49 17.99 -21.91
CA ILE A 121 -4.19 18.03 -20.62
C ILE A 121 -4.39 16.58 -20.21
N THR A 122 -3.67 16.16 -19.17
CA THR A 122 -3.82 14.84 -18.59
C THR A 122 -4.90 14.89 -17.52
N VAL A 123 -5.93 14.05 -17.65
CA VAL A 123 -7.08 14.04 -16.73
C VAL A 123 -7.07 12.86 -15.76
N ASP A 124 -6.41 11.76 -16.12
CA ASP A 124 -6.18 10.61 -15.23
C ASP A 124 -4.87 9.92 -15.63
N ALA A 125 -4.26 9.24 -14.67
CA ALA A 125 -3.05 8.46 -14.87
C ALA A 125 -3.09 7.18 -14.05
N ARG A 126 -2.60 6.07 -14.62
CA ARG A 126 -2.54 4.77 -13.95
C ARG A 126 -1.21 4.11 -14.17
N PHE A 127 -0.65 3.58 -13.09
CA PHE A 127 0.51 2.72 -13.15
C PHE A 127 0.11 1.26 -13.39
N ALA A 128 0.82 0.60 -14.29
CA ALA A 128 0.72 -0.84 -14.53
C ALA A 128 1.96 -1.31 -15.28
N ASP A 129 2.46 -2.50 -14.99
CA ASP A 129 3.43 -3.21 -15.83
C ASP A 129 2.72 -3.71 -17.09
N VAL A 130 2.89 -3.02 -18.22
CA VAL A 130 2.14 -3.32 -19.45
C VAL A 130 2.93 -4.14 -20.46
N ASP A 131 4.26 -4.14 -20.37
CA ASP A 131 5.13 -4.92 -21.26
C ASP A 131 5.70 -6.19 -20.61
N GLY A 132 5.49 -6.36 -19.31
CA GLY A 132 5.83 -7.56 -18.56
C GLY A 132 7.28 -7.62 -18.11
N ASP A 133 7.99 -6.49 -18.07
CA ASP A 133 9.38 -6.42 -17.61
C ASP A 133 9.52 -6.31 -16.08
N GLY A 134 8.41 -6.04 -15.39
CA GLY A 134 8.32 -5.96 -13.93
C GLY A 134 8.38 -4.53 -13.39
N ASP A 135 8.54 -3.54 -14.25
CA ASP A 135 8.56 -2.12 -13.91
C ASP A 135 7.19 -1.48 -14.14
N GLN A 136 6.84 -0.45 -13.36
CA GLN A 136 5.53 0.19 -13.51
C GLN A 136 5.56 1.25 -14.61
N ASP A 137 4.87 0.96 -15.71
CA ASP A 137 4.60 1.90 -16.80
C ASP A 137 3.43 2.83 -16.48
N LEU A 138 3.24 3.86 -17.30
CA LEU A 138 2.26 4.90 -17.07
C LEU A 138 1.27 5.07 -18.23
N LEU A 139 -0.01 4.78 -17.98
CA LEU A 139 -1.10 5.03 -18.90
C LEU A 139 -1.74 6.39 -18.61
N LEU A 140 -1.78 7.25 -19.62
CA LEU A 140 -2.28 8.62 -19.51
C LEU A 140 -3.58 8.80 -20.29
N ALA A 141 -4.63 9.20 -19.58
CA ALA A 141 -5.86 9.66 -20.20
C ALA A 141 -5.74 11.16 -20.51
N ASN A 142 -5.73 11.50 -21.79
CA ASN A 142 -5.54 12.87 -22.25
C ASN A 142 -6.82 13.45 -22.86
N SER A 143 -6.94 14.77 -22.80
CA SER A 143 -8.01 15.50 -23.48
C SER A 143 -7.51 16.86 -23.98
N PRO A 144 -7.80 17.28 -25.22
CA PRO A 144 -8.55 16.55 -26.25
C PRO A 144 -7.66 15.60 -27.09
N THR A 145 -6.38 15.46 -26.74
CA THR A 145 -5.43 14.64 -27.50
C THR A 145 -5.62 13.15 -27.22
N ALA A 146 -5.01 12.30 -28.05
CA ALA A 146 -5.00 10.88 -27.81
C ALA A 146 -4.36 10.54 -26.45
N ASN A 147 -4.84 9.47 -25.83
CA ASN A 147 -4.21 8.86 -24.67
C ASN A 147 -2.79 8.42 -25.04
N SER A 148 -1.89 8.49 -24.07
CA SER A 148 -0.49 8.07 -24.24
C SER A 148 -0.18 6.93 -23.29
N LEU A 149 0.78 6.11 -23.68
CA LEU A 149 1.42 5.13 -22.82
C LEU A 149 2.90 5.50 -22.74
N TRP A 150 3.43 5.59 -21.54
CA TRP A 150 4.85 5.81 -21.30
C TRP A 150 5.45 4.60 -20.61
N LEU A 151 6.52 4.05 -21.20
CA LEU A 151 7.25 2.90 -20.69
C LEU A 151 8.33 3.36 -19.72
N ASN A 152 8.45 2.69 -18.57
CA ASN A 152 9.50 2.89 -17.59
C ASN A 152 10.70 1.99 -17.91
N ASP A 153 11.93 2.45 -17.67
CA ASP A 153 13.14 1.64 -17.84
C ASP A 153 13.64 0.97 -16.55
N GLY A 154 12.78 0.92 -15.54
CA GLY A 154 13.06 0.42 -14.19
C GLY A 154 13.80 1.39 -13.27
N THR A 155 14.23 2.54 -13.78
CA THR A 155 14.86 3.60 -12.97
C THR A 155 13.95 4.80 -12.75
N GLY A 156 12.73 4.75 -13.29
CA GLY A 156 11.75 5.83 -13.29
C GLY A 156 11.95 6.81 -14.45
N SER A 157 12.71 6.44 -15.47
CA SER A 157 12.90 7.23 -16.69
C SER A 157 11.92 6.76 -17.77
N PHE A 158 10.99 7.64 -18.14
CA PHE A 158 9.87 7.31 -19.02
C PHE A 158 10.13 7.69 -20.48
N THR A 159 9.70 6.82 -21.38
CA THR A 159 9.67 7.09 -22.83
C THR A 159 8.28 6.85 -23.39
N GLU A 160 7.83 7.68 -24.32
CA GLU A 160 6.52 7.46 -24.95
C GLU A 160 6.57 6.22 -25.86
N ALA A 161 5.64 5.29 -25.62
CA ALA A 161 5.51 4.09 -26.41
C ALA A 161 5.19 4.45 -27.87
N PRO A 162 5.78 3.74 -28.85
CA PRO A 162 5.52 4.02 -30.25
C PRO A 162 4.04 3.82 -30.58
N ALA A 163 3.49 4.71 -31.42
CA ALA A 163 2.09 4.65 -31.86
C ALA A 163 1.73 3.37 -32.64
N CYS A 164 2.71 2.55 -33.02
CA CYS A 164 2.53 1.28 -33.70
C CYS A 164 3.08 0.11 -32.86
N GLY A 165 2.14 -0.71 -32.37
CA GLY A 165 2.27 -2.13 -32.02
C GLY A 165 3.55 -2.58 -31.31
N TYR A 166 3.40 -3.02 -30.06
CA TYR A 166 4.40 -3.81 -29.37
C TYR A 166 5.02 -4.87 -30.31
N PRO A 167 6.36 -5.01 -30.34
CA PRO A 167 6.96 -6.17 -30.96
C PRO A 167 6.39 -7.42 -30.28
N GLN A 168 5.78 -8.27 -31.09
CA GLN A 168 5.28 -9.57 -30.65
C GLN A 168 6.43 -10.38 -30.06
N GLU A 169 6.27 -10.73 -28.79
CA GLU A 169 6.80 -11.89 -28.10
C GLU A 169 8.30 -12.18 -28.24
N HIS A 170 8.98 -12.12 -27.09
CA HIS A 170 10.13 -12.98 -26.85
C HIS A 170 9.67 -14.46 -26.85
N GLY A 171 9.69 -15.07 -28.03
CA GLY A 171 10.02 -16.49 -28.21
C GLY A 171 8.99 -17.55 -27.80
N ALA A 172 8.36 -18.09 -28.83
CA ALA A 172 7.90 -19.48 -28.99
C ALA A 172 6.52 -19.88 -28.42
N GLY A 173 5.49 -19.82 -29.28
CA GLY A 173 4.35 -20.74 -29.15
C GLY A 173 3.04 -20.29 -29.77
N HIS A 174 2.96 -20.28 -31.09
CA HIS A 174 1.75 -20.57 -31.89
C HIS A 174 0.37 -20.34 -31.22
N PHE A 175 -0.15 -19.12 -31.22
CA PHE A 175 -1.60 -18.91 -31.25
C PHE A 175 -1.93 -17.70 -32.14
N GLY A 176 -2.37 -18.02 -33.37
CA GLY A 176 -2.89 -17.03 -34.29
C GLY A 176 -4.25 -16.51 -33.81
N TYR A 177 -4.41 -15.19 -33.81
CA TYR A 177 -5.73 -14.56 -33.79
C TYR A 177 -6.02 -14.00 -35.17
N ARG A 178 -7.01 -14.61 -35.83
CA ARG A 178 -7.75 -13.99 -36.94
C ARG A 178 -8.90 -13.19 -36.33
N PHE A 179 -9.02 -11.93 -36.73
CA PHE A 179 -10.30 -11.28 -36.94
C PHE A 179 -10.43 -10.99 -38.44
#